data_AF-A0A2V8GB13-F1
#
_entry.id   AF-A0A2V8GB13-F1
#
_cell.length_a   1.000
_cell.length_b   1.000
_cell.length_c   1.000
_cell.angle_alpha   90.00
_cell.angle_beta   90.00
_cell.angle_gamma   90.00
#
_symmetry.space_group_name_H-M   'P 1'
#
loop_
_entity.id
_entity.type
_entity.pdbx_description
1 polymer ?
#
loop_
_entity_poly.entity_id
_entity_poly.type
_entity_poly.pdbx_seq_one_letter_code
_entity_poly.pdbx_strand_id
1 'polypeptide(L)'
;MDETLRHQHATALGQLEALIRRGREIKNTPAADATRAWQQDCAAAINQLSGGSKAHWLARAYSGAFLVRSPQGGVVIEADATEIVDRILGVLAQGATSLSRMDDVVVSAGAAPQPRRFEFVHNAELRPILEQTFADSRAAFARGEFGLALILSCGVIDALLTDALDHARLRAQDAPNWSFETRIAVAEQAGLIRGGCARLPPIARTYRDLTDADGDLRADAAVSVREARLAGQVLRVVMRDLDPGR
;
A
#
# COMPACT_ATOMS: atom_id res chain seq x y z
N MET A 1 -8.23 -16.18 -15.85
CA MET A 1 -9.03 -15.75 -14.68
C MET A 1 -10.35 -16.47 -14.70
N ASP A 2 -10.73 -17.07 -13.57
CA ASP A 2 -12.05 -17.69 -13.37
C ASP A 2 -13.14 -16.67 -13.74
N GLU A 3 -14.16 -17.07 -14.50
CA GLU A 3 -15.23 -16.19 -15.02
C GLU A 3 -15.86 -15.37 -13.87
N THR A 4 -15.98 -16.02 -12.72
CA THR A 4 -16.49 -15.49 -11.46
C THR A 4 -15.65 -14.32 -10.93
N LEU A 5 -14.32 -14.41 -11.00
CA LEU A 5 -13.41 -13.35 -10.52
C LEU A 5 -13.41 -12.13 -11.44
N ARG A 6 -13.51 -12.35 -12.77
CA ARG A 6 -13.73 -11.27 -13.75
C ARG A 6 -15.00 -10.49 -13.47
N HIS A 7 -16.09 -11.22 -13.21
CA HIS A 7 -17.38 -10.60 -12.91
C HIS A 7 -17.33 -9.80 -11.60
N GLN A 8 -16.76 -10.38 -10.53
CA GLN A 8 -16.60 -9.69 -9.25
C GLN A 8 -15.76 -8.42 -9.36
N HIS A 9 -14.69 -8.46 -10.16
CA HIS A 9 -13.82 -7.31 -10.40
C HIS A 9 -14.56 -6.18 -11.14
N ALA A 10 -15.25 -6.50 -12.23
CA ALA A 10 -16.02 -5.53 -13.00
C ALA A 10 -17.15 -4.89 -12.18
N THR A 11 -17.84 -5.69 -11.37
CA THR A 11 -18.87 -5.19 -10.44
C THR A 11 -18.28 -4.22 -9.42
N ALA A 12 -17.14 -4.57 -8.82
CA ALA A 12 -16.47 -3.74 -7.83
C ALA A 12 -15.97 -2.40 -8.42
N LEU A 13 -15.39 -2.43 -9.63
CA LEU A 13 -14.95 -1.22 -10.32
C LEU A 13 -16.13 -0.30 -10.64
N GLY A 14 -17.21 -0.84 -11.20
CA GLY A 14 -18.41 -0.06 -11.51
C GLY A 14 -19.06 0.55 -10.26
N GLN A 15 -19.00 -0.14 -9.12
CA GLN A 15 -19.48 0.37 -7.84
C GLN A 15 -18.63 1.55 -7.34
N LEU A 16 -17.30 1.49 -7.45
CA LEU A 16 -16.43 2.62 -7.09
C LEU A 16 -16.62 3.83 -8.00
N GLU A 17 -16.74 3.63 -9.31
CA GLU A 17 -16.98 4.73 -10.26
C GLU A 17 -18.32 5.45 -10.00
N ALA A 18 -19.37 4.69 -9.64
CA ALA A 18 -20.66 5.25 -9.25
C ALA A 18 -20.54 6.09 -7.97
N LEU A 19 -19.78 5.64 -6.97
CA LEU A 19 -19.52 6.38 -5.74
C LEU A 19 -18.69 7.64 -5.98
N ILE A 20 -17.69 7.60 -6.86
CA ILE A 20 -16.88 8.76 -7.26
C ILE A 20 -17.77 9.82 -7.91
N ARG A 21 -18.63 9.42 -8.85
CA ARG A 21 -19.56 10.34 -9.52
C ARG A 21 -20.51 11.01 -8.53
N ARG A 22 -21.12 10.22 -7.63
CA ARG A 22 -22.02 10.75 -6.60
C ARG A 22 -21.31 11.67 -5.60
N GLY A 23 -20.06 11.37 -5.23
CA GLY A 23 -19.26 12.24 -4.37
C GLY A 23 -18.96 13.60 -5.02
N ARG A 24 -18.72 13.63 -6.34
CA ARG A 24 -18.56 14.89 -7.10
C ARG A 24 -19.85 15.72 -7.13
N GLU A 25 -21.01 15.07 -7.24
CA GLU A 25 -22.32 15.75 -7.16
C GLU A 25 -22.54 16.36 -5.77
N ILE A 26 -22.23 15.62 -4.70
CA ILE A 26 -22.32 16.09 -3.31
C ILE A 26 -21.35 17.25 -3.04
N LYS A 27 -20.14 17.21 -3.60
CA LYS A 27 -19.18 18.32 -3.51
C LYS A 27 -19.75 19.62 -4.07
N ASN A 28 -20.43 19.54 -5.21
CA ASN A 28 -20.98 20.71 -5.89
C ASN A 28 -22.27 21.22 -5.23
N THR A 29 -23.06 20.32 -4.64
CA THR A 29 -24.34 20.64 -3.97
C THR A 29 -24.40 19.93 -2.62
N PRO A 30 -23.72 20.45 -1.59
CA PRO A 30 -23.60 19.77 -0.30
C PRO A 30 -24.94 19.74 0.43
N ALA A 31 -25.37 18.53 0.80
CA ALA A 31 -26.49 18.30 1.70
C ALA A 31 -26.08 17.27 2.77
N ALA A 32 -26.29 17.60 4.05
CA ALA A 32 -25.78 16.81 5.16
C ALA A 32 -26.27 15.34 5.13
N ASP A 33 -27.56 15.12 4.82
CA ASP A 33 -28.14 13.78 4.76
C ASP A 33 -27.65 12.98 3.54
N ALA A 34 -27.51 13.64 2.39
CA ALA A 34 -26.94 13.03 1.19
C ALA A 34 -25.46 12.65 1.37
N THR A 35 -24.71 13.51 2.08
CA THR A 35 -23.30 13.29 2.43
C THR A 35 -23.16 12.08 3.34
N ARG A 36 -23.98 11.99 4.41
CA ARG A 36 -23.96 10.87 5.35
C ARG A 36 -24.35 9.55 4.70
N ALA A 37 -25.38 9.55 3.85
CA ALA A 37 -25.80 8.36 3.11
C ALA A 37 -24.69 7.89 2.15
N TRP A 38 -24.06 8.81 1.42
CA TRP A 38 -22.94 8.48 0.55
C TRP A 38 -21.71 7.95 1.31
N GLN A 39 -21.39 8.50 2.48
CA GLN A 39 -20.33 7.97 3.35
C GLN A 39 -20.65 6.53 3.83
N GLN A 40 -21.91 6.22 4.15
CA GLN A 40 -22.29 4.86 4.50
C GLN A 40 -22.13 3.89 3.32
N ASP A 41 -22.52 4.32 2.12
CA ASP A 41 -22.36 3.53 0.89
C ASP A 41 -20.88 3.29 0.56
N CYS A 42 -20.02 4.30 0.77
CA CYS A 42 -18.57 4.17 0.63
C CYS A 42 -18.01 3.17 1.64
N ALA A 43 -18.39 3.26 2.92
CA ALA A 43 -17.95 2.33 3.95
C ALA A 43 -18.35 0.87 3.63
N ALA A 44 -19.56 0.66 3.12
CA ALA A 44 -20.04 -0.66 2.72
C ALA A 44 -19.24 -1.25 1.54
N ALA A 45 -19.02 -0.46 0.47
CA ALA A 45 -18.24 -0.88 -0.68
C ALA A 45 -16.77 -1.20 -0.30
N ILE A 46 -16.19 -0.37 0.56
CA ILE A 46 -14.80 -0.55 1.03
C ILE A 46 -14.70 -1.78 1.92
N ASN A 47 -15.66 -2.05 2.80
CA ASN A 47 -15.68 -3.27 3.61
C ASN A 47 -15.79 -4.54 2.75
N GLN A 48 -16.60 -4.51 1.69
CA GLN A 48 -16.73 -5.63 0.75
C GLN A 48 -15.41 -5.88 0.00
N LEU A 49 -14.73 -4.81 -0.42
CA LEU A 49 -13.41 -4.88 -1.05
C LEU A 49 -12.32 -5.33 -0.07
N SER A 50 -12.42 -4.91 1.19
CA SER A 50 -11.45 -5.17 2.28
C SER A 50 -11.59 -6.55 2.93
N GLY A 51 -12.56 -7.36 2.50
CA GLY A 51 -12.83 -8.70 3.03
C GLY A 51 -11.71 -9.73 2.81
N GLY A 52 -10.70 -9.41 2.00
CA GLY A 52 -9.43 -10.16 1.88
C GLY A 52 -8.25 -9.32 2.35
N SER A 53 -7.18 -9.95 2.87
CA SER A 53 -6.04 -9.26 3.53
C SER A 53 -5.31 -8.20 2.68
N LYS A 54 -5.59 -8.13 1.37
CA LYS A 54 -4.98 -7.22 0.39
C LYS A 54 -5.56 -5.81 0.34
N ALA A 55 -6.80 -5.61 0.77
CA ALA A 55 -7.47 -4.29 0.71
C ALA A 55 -7.55 -3.61 2.08
N HIS A 56 -6.82 -4.11 3.08
CA HIS A 56 -6.73 -3.51 4.41
C HIS A 56 -6.22 -2.06 4.38
N TRP A 57 -5.37 -1.72 3.40
CA TRP A 57 -4.92 -0.34 3.21
C TRP A 57 -6.06 0.61 2.81
N LEU A 58 -7.08 0.10 2.11
CA LEU A 58 -8.21 0.87 1.58
C LEU A 58 -9.20 1.23 2.71
N ALA A 59 -9.46 0.28 3.62
CA ALA A 59 -10.18 0.54 4.87
C ALA A 59 -9.44 1.55 5.78
N ARG A 60 -8.11 1.47 5.84
CA ARG A 60 -7.28 2.41 6.60
C ARG A 60 -7.30 3.82 5.98
N ALA A 61 -7.11 3.92 4.67
CA ALA A 61 -7.13 5.19 3.95
C ALA A 61 -8.50 5.87 4.07
N TYR A 62 -9.58 5.09 3.96
CA TYR A 62 -10.94 5.56 4.18
C TYR A 62 -11.17 6.08 5.61
N SER A 63 -10.74 5.32 6.61
CA SER A 63 -10.81 5.76 8.01
C SER A 63 -9.97 7.02 8.25
N GLY A 64 -8.82 7.12 7.58
CA GLY A 64 -7.94 8.29 7.62
C GLY A 64 -8.55 9.55 7.00
N ALA A 65 -9.46 9.41 6.03
CA ALA A 65 -10.14 10.54 5.40
C ALA A 65 -10.92 11.41 6.40
N PHE A 66 -11.41 10.80 7.49
CA PHE A 66 -12.16 11.48 8.55
C PHE A 66 -11.28 12.16 9.62
N LEU A 67 -9.97 11.96 9.61
CA LEU A 67 -9.07 12.46 10.65
C LEU A 67 -8.26 13.66 10.14
N VAL A 68 -8.40 14.86 10.73
CA VAL A 68 -7.45 15.97 10.50
C VAL A 68 -6.39 15.96 11.59
N ARG A 69 -5.12 15.88 11.19
CA ARG A 69 -4.02 16.22 12.10
C ARG A 69 -3.77 17.72 12.00
N SER A 70 -3.81 18.40 13.14
CA SER A 70 -3.41 19.81 13.21
C SER A 70 -1.98 19.97 12.67
N PRO A 71 -1.70 20.99 11.84
CA PRO A 71 -0.36 21.25 11.30
C PRO A 71 0.69 21.53 12.40
N GLN A 72 0.27 21.77 13.64
CA GLN A 72 1.14 21.97 14.80
C GLN A 72 1.32 20.71 15.67
N GLY A 73 0.89 19.53 15.20
CA GLY A 73 1.05 18.27 15.95
C GLY A 73 0.12 18.11 17.16
N GLY A 74 -0.99 18.85 17.19
CA GLY A 74 -2.02 18.78 18.23
C GLY A 74 -3.15 17.76 17.97
N VAL A 75 -4.08 17.69 18.94
CA VAL A 75 -5.29 16.83 18.98
C VAL A 75 -6.01 16.79 17.63
N VAL A 76 -6.49 15.60 17.23
CA VAL A 76 -7.27 15.37 16.01
C VAL A 76 -8.51 16.28 16.02
N ILE A 77 -8.65 17.11 14.99
CA ILE A 77 -9.83 17.97 14.80
C ILE A 77 -10.72 17.28 13.76
N GLU A 78 -12.04 17.36 13.95
CA GLU A 78 -13.02 16.89 12.96
C GLU A 78 -12.88 17.70 11.67
N ALA A 79 -12.69 17.02 10.53
CA ALA A 79 -12.51 17.65 9.23
C ALA A 79 -13.77 18.39 8.78
N ASP A 80 -13.59 19.48 8.03
CA ASP A 80 -14.72 20.12 7.34
C ASP A 80 -15.38 19.11 6.39
N ALA A 81 -16.71 19.13 6.27
CA ALA A 81 -17.45 18.16 5.47
C ALA A 81 -16.98 18.12 4.01
N THR A 82 -16.57 19.26 3.46
CA THR A 82 -16.06 19.36 2.08
C THR A 82 -14.68 18.72 1.95
N GLU A 83 -13.84 18.90 2.96
CA GLU A 83 -12.51 18.28 3.04
C GLU A 83 -12.61 16.76 3.19
N ILE A 84 -13.56 16.26 3.99
CA ILE A 84 -13.87 14.82 4.11
C ILE A 84 -14.29 14.25 2.75
N VAL A 85 -15.18 14.95 2.03
CA VAL A 85 -15.65 14.51 0.71
C VAL A 85 -14.48 14.40 -0.27
N ASP A 86 -13.59 15.40 -0.30
CA ASP A 86 -12.42 15.39 -1.19
C ASP A 86 -11.47 14.24 -0.89
N ARG A 87 -11.20 13.98 0.39
CA ARG A 87 -10.33 12.86 0.81
C ARG A 87 -10.96 11.51 0.49
N ILE A 88 -12.26 11.33 0.73
CA ILE A 88 -12.96 10.09 0.35
C ILE A 88 -12.93 9.90 -1.17
N LEU A 89 -13.09 10.96 -1.97
CA LEU A 89 -12.96 10.89 -3.43
C LEU A 89 -11.55 10.43 -3.85
N GLY A 90 -10.51 10.91 -3.17
CA GLY A 90 -9.13 10.46 -3.37
C GLY A 90 -8.96 8.95 -3.12
N VAL A 91 -9.46 8.47 -1.97
CA VAL A 91 -9.41 7.05 -1.60
C VAL A 91 -10.15 6.16 -2.62
N LEU A 92 -11.35 6.58 -3.06
CA LEU A 92 -12.13 5.84 -4.05
C LEU A 92 -11.42 5.80 -5.40
N ALA A 93 -10.83 6.91 -5.84
CA ALA A 93 -10.09 6.99 -7.10
C ALA A 93 -8.82 6.12 -7.08
N GLN A 94 -8.11 6.08 -5.95
CA GLN A 94 -6.95 5.21 -5.76
C GLN A 94 -7.37 3.73 -5.78
N GLY A 95 -8.50 3.40 -5.15
CA GLY A 95 -9.10 2.07 -5.21
C GLY A 95 -9.46 1.63 -6.63
N ALA A 96 -10.15 2.50 -7.38
CA ALA A 96 -10.52 2.24 -8.77
C ALA A 96 -9.28 2.07 -9.66
N THR A 97 -8.27 2.93 -9.52
CA THR A 97 -7.01 2.83 -10.27
C THR A 97 -6.27 1.53 -9.96
N SER A 98 -6.23 1.12 -8.68
CA SER A 98 -5.62 -0.14 -8.26
C SER A 98 -6.32 -1.35 -8.88
N LEU A 99 -7.65 -1.33 -8.95
CA LEU A 99 -8.44 -2.38 -9.59
C LEU A 99 -8.24 -2.40 -11.10
N SER A 100 -8.36 -1.26 -11.78
CA SER A 100 -8.15 -1.19 -13.24
C SER A 100 -6.78 -1.71 -13.69
N ARG A 101 -5.71 -1.43 -12.91
CA ARG A 101 -4.37 -1.96 -13.19
C ARG A 101 -4.28 -3.49 -13.05
N MET A 102 -5.13 -4.12 -12.25
CA MET A 102 -5.17 -5.59 -12.14
C MET A 102 -5.71 -6.26 -13.42
N ASP A 103 -6.55 -5.57 -14.20
CA ASP A 103 -7.08 -6.09 -15.48
C ASP A 103 -6.04 -5.94 -16.62
N ASP A 104 -5.32 -4.82 -16.68
CA ASP A 104 -4.29 -4.56 -17.70
C ASP A 104 -3.09 -5.53 -17.64
N VAL A 105 -2.74 -6.01 -16.44
CA VAL A 105 -1.66 -6.99 -16.24
C VAL A 105 -1.98 -8.36 -16.85
N VAL A 106 -3.26 -8.69 -17.03
CA VAL A 106 -3.69 -9.97 -17.61
C VAL A 106 -3.64 -9.96 -19.15
N VAL A 107 -3.71 -8.78 -19.78
CA VAL A 107 -3.73 -8.63 -21.24
C VAL A 107 -2.31 -8.61 -21.85
N SER A 108 -1.27 -8.28 -21.07
CA SER A 108 0.14 -8.25 -21.53
C SER A 108 0.91 -9.57 -21.32
N ALA A 109 0.26 -10.73 -21.45
CA ALA A 109 0.93 -12.03 -21.39
C ALA A 109 1.56 -12.42 -22.74
N GLY A 110 2.63 -11.71 -23.14
CA GLY A 110 3.38 -11.96 -24.38
C GLY A 110 4.90 -11.91 -24.24
N ALA A 111 5.44 -11.87 -23.02
CA ALA A 111 6.87 -11.90 -22.77
C ALA A 111 7.28 -13.18 -22.01
N ALA A 112 8.46 -13.72 -22.35
CA ALA A 112 9.02 -14.92 -21.72
C ALA A 112 8.90 -14.86 -20.18
N PRO A 113 8.56 -15.98 -19.51
CA PRO A 113 8.30 -15.97 -18.08
C PRO A 113 9.54 -15.47 -17.34
N GLN A 114 9.43 -14.27 -16.76
CA GLN A 114 10.47 -13.77 -15.88
C GLN A 114 10.63 -14.76 -14.73
N PRO A 115 11.86 -15.00 -14.24
CA PRO A 115 12.06 -15.88 -13.10
C PRO A 115 11.22 -15.36 -11.95
N ARG A 116 10.31 -16.20 -11.44
CA ARG A 116 9.53 -15.88 -10.24
C ARG A 116 10.52 -15.73 -9.08
N ARG A 117 10.57 -14.54 -8.49
CA ARG A 117 11.52 -14.13 -7.44
C ARG A 117 10.90 -14.23 -6.06
N PHE A 118 9.58 -14.20 -5.95
CA PHE A 118 8.86 -14.24 -4.68
C PHE A 118 8.15 -15.57 -4.41
N GLU A 119 8.63 -16.70 -4.97
CA GLU A 119 8.00 -18.01 -4.70
C GLU A 119 8.10 -18.44 -3.23
N PHE A 120 9.13 -17.95 -2.52
CA PHE A 120 9.34 -18.17 -1.09
C PHE A 120 8.30 -17.47 -0.18
N VAL A 121 7.51 -16.53 -0.71
CA VAL A 121 6.46 -15.82 0.04
C VAL A 121 5.28 -16.75 0.25
N HIS A 122 4.80 -16.89 1.48
CA HIS A 122 3.80 -17.88 1.87
C HIS A 122 2.40 -17.50 1.38
N ASN A 123 2.05 -16.22 1.47
CA ASN A 123 0.86 -15.68 0.87
C ASN A 123 1.01 -15.66 -0.66
N ALA A 124 0.54 -16.73 -1.32
CA ALA A 124 0.61 -16.90 -2.79
C ALA A 124 -0.04 -15.73 -3.54
N GLU A 125 -1.02 -15.12 -2.90
CA GLU A 125 -1.80 -14.01 -3.37
C GLU A 125 -1.01 -12.69 -3.37
N LEU A 126 -0.03 -12.53 -2.48
CA LEU A 126 0.86 -11.36 -2.36
C LEU A 126 1.96 -11.37 -3.43
N ARG A 127 2.36 -12.55 -3.92
CA ARG A 127 3.45 -12.74 -4.89
C ARG A 127 3.37 -11.84 -6.13
N PRO A 128 2.26 -11.79 -6.90
CA PRO A 128 2.19 -10.93 -8.08
C PRO A 128 2.31 -9.44 -7.77
N ILE A 129 1.84 -9.01 -6.58
CA ILE A 129 1.93 -7.61 -6.13
C ILE A 129 3.39 -7.26 -5.82
N LEU A 130 4.13 -8.16 -5.17
CA LEU A 130 5.55 -7.97 -4.87
C LEU A 130 6.41 -7.96 -6.13
N GLU A 131 6.12 -8.83 -7.10
CA GLU A 131 6.81 -8.81 -8.41
C GLU A 131 6.62 -7.46 -9.10
N GLN A 132 5.38 -6.95 -9.15
CA GLN A 132 5.08 -5.68 -9.78
C GLN A 132 5.73 -4.52 -9.03
N THR A 133 5.57 -4.46 -7.70
CA THR A 133 6.11 -3.38 -6.86
C THR A 133 7.64 -3.36 -6.90
N PHE A 134 8.28 -4.55 -6.98
CA PHE A 134 9.72 -4.67 -7.19
C PHE A 134 10.13 -4.13 -8.57
N ALA A 135 9.42 -4.49 -9.64
CA ALA A 135 9.68 -3.97 -10.99
C ALA A 135 9.51 -2.43 -11.03
N ASP A 136 8.44 -1.93 -10.43
CA ASP A 136 8.13 -0.50 -10.34
C ASP A 136 9.20 0.26 -9.56
N SER A 137 9.71 -0.29 -8.46
CA SER A 137 10.80 0.32 -7.69
C SER A 137 12.06 0.55 -8.53
N ARG A 138 12.38 -0.41 -9.43
CA ARG A 138 13.53 -0.31 -10.32
C ARG A 138 13.28 0.66 -11.46
N ALA A 139 12.06 0.69 -12.01
CA ALA A 139 11.67 1.64 -13.02
C ALA A 139 11.72 3.07 -12.48
N ALA A 140 11.16 3.32 -11.29
CA ALA A 140 11.22 4.60 -10.60
C ALA A 140 12.67 5.05 -10.37
N PHE A 141 13.55 4.15 -9.91
CA PHE A 141 14.97 4.47 -9.75
C PHE A 141 15.64 4.86 -11.08
N ALA A 142 15.33 4.15 -12.17
CA ALA A 142 15.87 4.44 -13.50
C ALA A 142 15.37 5.78 -14.07
N ARG A 143 14.15 6.20 -13.73
CA ARG A 143 13.57 7.51 -14.10
C ARG A 143 14.05 8.67 -13.22
N GLY A 144 14.81 8.39 -12.16
CA GLY A 144 15.26 9.41 -11.21
C GLY A 144 14.23 9.77 -10.13
N GLU A 145 13.14 9.00 -10.01
CA GLU A 145 12.12 9.16 -8.98
C GLU A 145 12.58 8.47 -7.67
N PHE A 146 13.63 9.01 -7.06
CA PHE A 146 14.33 8.34 -5.95
C PHE A 146 13.47 8.15 -4.70
N GLY A 147 12.59 9.11 -4.40
CA GLY A 147 11.63 8.96 -3.30
C GLY A 147 10.69 7.78 -3.52
N LEU A 148 10.09 7.69 -4.70
CA LEU A 148 9.18 6.59 -5.05
C LEU A 148 9.93 5.25 -5.03
N ALA A 149 11.15 5.21 -5.58
CA ALA A 149 11.98 4.01 -5.56
C ALA A 149 12.29 3.53 -4.13
N LEU A 150 12.57 4.45 -3.20
CA LEU A 150 12.79 4.15 -1.79
C LEU A 150 11.52 3.60 -1.13
N ILE A 151 10.38 4.29 -1.30
CA ILE A 151 9.10 3.89 -0.71
C ILE A 151 8.67 2.51 -1.19
N LEU A 152 8.74 2.26 -2.50
CA LEU A 152 8.41 0.95 -3.06
C LEU A 152 9.37 -0.13 -2.53
N SER A 153 10.67 0.17 -2.44
CA SER A 153 11.64 -0.79 -1.88
C SER A 153 11.34 -1.13 -0.42
N CYS A 154 11.05 -0.13 0.40
CA CYS A 154 10.70 -0.30 1.81
C CYS A 154 9.35 -1.00 1.99
N GLY A 155 8.36 -0.68 1.15
CA GLY A 155 7.06 -1.36 1.14
C GLY A 155 7.18 -2.85 0.82
N VAL A 156 8.04 -3.23 -0.14
CA VAL A 156 8.33 -4.64 -0.41
C VAL A 156 9.01 -5.29 0.80
N ILE A 157 10.02 -4.66 1.40
CA ILE A 157 10.67 -5.20 2.62
C ILE A 157 9.62 -5.43 3.72
N ASP A 158 8.79 -4.44 3.99
CA ASP A 158 7.78 -4.48 5.04
C ASP A 158 6.76 -5.60 4.84
N ALA A 159 6.29 -5.77 3.59
CA ALA A 159 5.37 -6.84 3.22
C ALA A 159 6.01 -8.23 3.34
N LEU A 160 7.27 -8.39 2.93
CA LEU A 160 8.01 -9.64 3.09
C LEU A 160 8.19 -10.03 4.56
N LEU A 161 8.57 -9.07 5.40
CA LEU A 161 8.73 -9.33 6.83
C LEU A 161 7.40 -9.67 7.49
N THR A 162 6.31 -9.02 7.07
CA THR A 162 4.96 -9.32 7.58
C THR A 162 4.56 -10.75 7.22
N ASP A 163 4.69 -11.15 5.95
CA ASP A 163 4.38 -12.52 5.51
C ASP A 163 5.21 -13.58 6.26
N ALA A 164 6.52 -13.34 6.42
CA ALA A 164 7.41 -14.27 7.11
C ALA A 164 7.07 -14.41 8.60
N LEU A 165 6.76 -13.31 9.28
CA LEU A 165 6.38 -13.31 10.69
C LEU A 165 5.02 -13.96 10.93
N ASP A 166 4.05 -13.69 10.05
CA ASP A 166 2.73 -14.32 10.08
C ASP A 166 2.84 -15.83 9.85
N HIS A 167 3.67 -16.26 8.89
CA HIS A 167 3.91 -17.68 8.64
C HIS A 167 4.58 -18.38 9.82
N ALA A 168 5.56 -17.72 10.45
CA ALA A 168 6.21 -18.22 11.67
C ALA A 168 5.27 -18.21 12.90
N ARG A 169 4.04 -17.69 12.77
CA ARG A 169 3.05 -17.51 13.85
C ARG A 169 3.59 -16.70 15.03
N LEU A 170 4.55 -15.82 14.77
CA LEU A 170 5.18 -15.00 15.80
C LEU A 170 4.35 -13.75 16.05
N ARG A 171 3.68 -13.71 17.21
CA ARG A 171 2.96 -12.52 17.73
C ARG A 171 2.04 -11.82 16.71
N ALA A 172 1.33 -12.61 15.90
CA ALA A 172 0.41 -12.14 14.85
C ALA A 172 -0.69 -11.18 15.35
N GLN A 173 -0.99 -11.17 16.65
CA GLN A 173 -2.00 -10.29 17.24
C GLN A 173 -1.52 -8.82 17.34
N ASP A 174 -0.21 -8.57 17.44
CA ASP A 174 0.35 -7.21 17.56
C ASP A 174 0.98 -6.71 16.25
N ALA A 175 1.29 -7.62 15.32
CA ALA A 175 2.00 -7.37 14.07
C ALA A 175 1.42 -6.26 13.16
N PRO A 176 0.08 -6.08 13.05
CA PRO A 176 -0.51 -5.02 12.23
C PRO A 176 -0.14 -3.60 12.70
N ASN A 177 0.10 -3.43 14.00
CA ASN A 177 0.39 -2.13 14.62
C ASN A 177 1.89 -1.84 14.74
N TRP A 178 2.75 -2.78 14.37
CA TRP A 178 4.20 -2.58 14.48
C TRP A 178 4.69 -1.50 13.52
N SER A 179 5.51 -0.61 14.07
CA SER A 179 6.37 0.26 13.28
C SER A 179 7.27 -0.57 12.37
N PHE A 180 7.78 0.03 11.30
CA PHE A 180 8.70 -0.64 10.39
C PHE A 180 9.96 -1.13 11.11
N GLU A 181 10.48 -0.33 12.04
CA GLU A 181 11.65 -0.68 12.84
C GLU A 181 11.38 -1.84 13.81
N THR A 182 10.23 -1.82 14.48
CA THR A 182 9.81 -2.93 15.35
C THR A 182 9.72 -4.23 14.57
N ARG A 183 9.15 -4.21 13.36
CA ARG A 183 9.02 -5.40 12.52
C ARG A 183 10.37 -5.96 12.10
N ILE A 184 11.33 -5.09 11.73
CA ILE A 184 12.71 -5.51 11.45
C ILE A 184 13.34 -6.16 12.68
N ALA A 185 13.24 -5.52 13.85
CA ALA A 185 13.84 -6.03 15.08
C ALA A 185 13.28 -7.41 15.47
N VAL A 186 11.96 -7.61 15.33
CA VAL A 186 11.34 -8.91 15.62
C VAL A 186 11.76 -9.97 14.61
N ALA A 187 11.83 -9.64 13.33
CA ALA A 187 12.28 -10.59 12.30
C ALA A 187 13.76 -10.99 12.47
N GLU A 188 14.62 -10.07 12.90
CA GLU A 188 16.01 -10.36 13.26
C GLU A 188 16.11 -11.24 14.52
N GLN A 189 15.35 -10.93 15.58
CA GLN A 189 15.30 -11.73 16.81
C GLN A 189 14.78 -13.15 16.56
N ALA A 190 13.86 -13.30 15.63
CA ALA A 190 13.32 -14.59 15.18
C ALA A 190 14.29 -15.38 14.28
N GLY A 191 15.41 -14.77 13.85
CA GLY A 191 16.37 -15.38 12.94
C GLY A 191 15.87 -15.53 11.49
N LEU A 192 14.78 -14.85 11.12
CA LEU A 192 14.21 -14.89 9.76
C LEU A 192 15.06 -14.09 8.77
N ILE A 193 15.62 -12.98 9.24
CA ILE A 193 16.57 -12.16 8.48
C ILE A 193 17.82 -11.94 9.31
N ARG A 194 18.93 -11.64 8.63
CA ARG A 194 20.17 -11.22 9.29
C ARG A 194 20.14 -9.69 9.48
N GLY A 195 21.14 -9.15 10.18
CA GLY A 195 21.31 -7.70 10.45
C GLY A 195 21.51 -6.79 9.22
N GLY A 196 21.16 -7.23 8.00
CA GLY A 196 21.32 -6.47 6.76
C GLY A 196 20.48 -5.19 6.72
N CYS A 197 19.36 -5.15 7.45
CA CYS A 197 18.52 -3.96 7.59
C CYS A 197 19.22 -2.81 8.32
N ALA A 198 20.30 -3.06 9.07
CA ALA A 198 21.12 -2.00 9.70
C ALA A 198 21.67 -0.98 8.68
N ARG A 199 21.76 -1.35 7.39
CA ARG A 199 22.23 -0.49 6.30
C ARG A 199 21.15 0.44 5.73
N LEU A 200 19.89 0.31 6.18
CA LEU A 200 18.83 1.23 5.76
C LEU A 200 19.15 2.65 6.24
N PRO A 201 19.02 3.66 5.36
CA PRO A 201 19.20 5.05 5.77
C PRO A 201 18.09 5.48 6.75
N PRO A 202 18.33 6.52 7.57
CA PRO A 202 17.33 7.00 8.53
C PRO A 202 15.95 7.29 7.92
N ILE A 203 15.92 7.94 6.75
CA ILE A 203 14.67 8.26 6.04
C ILE A 203 13.86 7.02 5.63
N ALA A 204 14.52 5.87 5.42
CA ALA A 204 13.84 4.61 5.11
C ALA A 204 13.18 3.98 6.35
N ARG A 205 13.62 4.31 7.56
CA ARG A 205 13.02 3.80 8.80
C ARG A 205 11.63 4.41 9.05
N THR A 206 11.44 5.64 8.58
CA THR A 206 10.18 6.40 8.64
C THR A 206 9.48 6.45 7.29
N TYR A 207 9.72 5.49 6.38
CA TYR A 207 9.23 5.58 4.99
C TYR A 207 7.69 5.69 4.91
N ARG A 208 6.98 5.16 5.89
CA ARG A 208 5.51 5.25 6.01
C ARG A 208 5.00 6.67 6.25
N ASP A 209 5.86 7.56 6.73
CA ASP A 209 5.55 8.97 6.98
C ASP A 209 5.95 9.86 5.80
N LEU A 210 6.56 9.30 4.74
CA LEU A 210 7.00 10.03 3.55
C LEU A 210 5.90 10.23 2.52
N THR A 211 4.77 9.52 2.65
CA THR A 211 3.58 9.75 1.85
C THR A 211 2.60 10.65 2.59
N ASP A 212 1.95 11.56 1.88
CA ASP A 212 0.81 12.30 2.41
C ASP A 212 -0.46 11.42 2.46
N ALA A 213 -1.59 12.03 2.80
CA ALA A 213 -2.87 11.34 2.89
C ALA A 213 -3.37 10.81 1.55
N ASP A 214 -2.90 11.37 0.44
CA ASP A 214 -3.25 10.99 -0.93
C ASP A 214 -2.32 9.88 -1.46
N GLY A 215 -1.32 9.48 -0.67
CA GLY A 215 -0.32 8.49 -1.04
C GLY A 215 0.80 9.06 -1.91
N ASP A 216 0.80 10.38 -2.12
CA ASP A 216 1.83 11.09 -2.86
C ASP A 216 3.04 11.38 -1.97
N LEU A 217 4.21 11.48 -2.59
CA LEU A 217 5.43 11.73 -1.87
C LEU A 217 5.43 13.16 -1.34
N ARG A 218 5.58 13.34 -0.02
CA ARG A 218 5.57 14.67 0.57
C ARG A 218 6.70 15.51 -0.01
N ALA A 219 6.39 16.77 -0.33
CA ALA A 219 7.35 17.71 -0.93
C ALA A 219 8.58 17.99 -0.04
N ASP A 220 8.51 17.72 1.28
CA ASP A 220 9.59 17.88 2.25
C ASP A 220 10.53 16.66 2.34
N ALA A 221 10.15 15.51 1.76
CA ALA A 221 10.94 14.28 1.76
C ALA A 221 11.97 14.28 0.61
N ALA A 222 13.03 15.07 0.73
CA ALA A 222 14.14 15.04 -0.22
C ALA A 222 14.95 13.73 -0.07
N VAL A 223 14.60 12.72 -0.87
CA VAL A 223 15.31 11.44 -0.92
C VAL A 223 16.44 11.49 -1.93
N SER A 224 17.67 11.23 -1.50
CA SER A 224 18.83 11.18 -2.37
C SER A 224 18.94 9.88 -3.17
N VAL A 225 19.68 9.92 -4.29
CA VAL A 225 20.05 8.74 -5.09
C VAL A 225 20.69 7.65 -4.22
N ARG A 226 21.54 8.07 -3.28
CA ARG A 226 22.26 7.16 -2.38
C ARG A 226 21.30 6.41 -1.46
N GLU A 227 20.33 7.09 -0.89
CA GLU A 227 19.35 6.50 0.03
C GLU A 227 18.43 5.52 -0.69
N ALA A 228 17.90 5.90 -1.85
CA ALA A 228 17.11 5.00 -2.68
C ALA A 228 17.91 3.76 -3.12
N ARG A 229 19.19 3.94 -3.48
CA ARG A 229 20.08 2.83 -3.83
C ARG A 229 20.31 1.89 -2.65
N LEU A 230 20.52 2.43 -1.45
CA LEU A 230 20.70 1.63 -0.23
C LEU A 230 19.44 0.82 0.10
N ALA A 231 18.25 1.43 0.01
CA ALA A 231 16.99 0.72 0.22
C ALA A 231 16.83 -0.46 -0.76
N GLY A 232 17.09 -0.24 -2.06
CA GLY A 232 17.04 -1.30 -3.07
C GLY A 232 18.13 -2.39 -2.92
N GLN A 233 19.26 -2.08 -2.27
CA GLN A 233 20.27 -3.08 -1.91
C GLN A 233 19.84 -3.90 -0.71
N VAL A 234 19.28 -3.27 0.32
CA VAL A 234 18.77 -3.96 1.51
C VAL A 234 17.62 -4.90 1.13
N LEU A 235 16.71 -4.47 0.24
CA LEU A 235 15.64 -5.32 -0.27
C LEU A 235 16.17 -6.65 -0.83
N ARG A 236 17.24 -6.61 -1.64
CA ARG A 236 17.87 -7.82 -2.17
C ARG A 236 18.48 -8.71 -1.08
N VAL A 237 19.03 -8.10 -0.01
CA VAL A 237 19.55 -8.85 1.14
C VAL A 237 18.42 -9.56 1.87
N VAL A 238 17.31 -8.88 2.11
CA VAL A 238 16.12 -9.45 2.75
C VAL A 238 15.54 -10.60 1.92
N MET A 239 15.39 -10.40 0.60
CA MET A 239 14.93 -11.46 -0.30
C MET A 239 15.83 -12.70 -0.24
N ARG A 240 17.16 -12.52 -0.22
CA ARG A 240 18.11 -13.64 -0.11
C ARG A 240 18.04 -14.34 1.25
N ASP A 241 17.87 -13.59 2.34
CA ASP A 241 17.80 -14.18 3.66
C ASP A 241 16.50 -15.01 3.85
N LEU A 242 15.40 -14.57 3.22
CA LEU A 242 14.11 -15.28 3.22
C LEU A 242 14.00 -16.38 2.15
N ASP A 243 14.87 -16.37 1.14
CA ASP A 243 14.99 -17.40 0.10
C ASP A 243 16.40 -18.02 0.08
N PRO A 244 16.81 -18.76 1.13
CA PRO A 244 18.17 -19.28 1.25
C PRO A 244 18.52 -20.35 0.19
N GLY A 245 17.55 -20.80 -0.59
CA GLY A 245 17.72 -21.78 -1.67
C GLY A 245 18.16 -21.17 -3.02
N ARG A 246 18.40 -19.86 -3.09
CA ARG A 246 18.73 -19.14 -4.34
C ARG A 246 19.93 -18.21 -4.24
#